data_AF-A0A9E3I8I2-F1
#
_entry.id   AF-A0A9E3I8I2-F1
#
_cell.length_a   1.000
_cell.length_b   1.000
_cell.length_c   1.000
_cell.angle_alpha   90.00
_cell.angle_beta   90.00
_cell.angle_gamma   90.00
#
_symmetry.space_group_name_H-M   'P 1'
#
loop_
_entity.id
_entity.type
_entity.pdbx_description
1 polymer ?
#
loop_
_entity_poly.entity_id
_entity_poly.type
_entity_poly.pdbx_seq_one_letter_code
_entity_poly.pdbx_strand_id
1 'polypeptide(L)'
;MPTDLGEKFSIDWRGDPPHMLDPDVPVWYRFLEIYGHLFNNLWYDVCVGGPFFTQEELRDPLKKMWYQNLAKRIDALAEVDKEIWIIEVSSDPGLRAIGQLSSYQILWNLDPRVIKPEKLILVAGTIETDMLTVAGSLSIQCYII
;
A
#
# COMPACT_ATOMS: atom_id res chain seq x y z
N MET A 1 -5.38 -0.77 -16.86
CA MET A 1 -5.00 0.37 -16.00
C MET A 1 -3.61 0.06 -15.50
N PRO A 2 -2.62 0.95 -15.66
CA PRO A 2 -1.26 0.58 -15.35
C PRO A 2 -0.99 0.66 -13.85
N THR A 3 -0.52 -0.44 -13.27
CA THR A 3 0.16 -0.45 -11.98
C THR A 3 1.60 0.02 -12.15
N ASP A 4 2.04 0.97 -11.33
CA ASP A 4 3.43 1.44 -11.27
C ASP A 4 3.94 1.29 -9.83
N LEU A 5 4.96 0.42 -9.68
CA LEU A 5 5.55 0.11 -8.37
C LEU A 5 6.47 1.22 -7.86
N GLY A 6 6.95 2.11 -8.74
CA GLY A 6 7.98 3.07 -8.37
C GLY A 6 9.30 2.40 -7.97
N GLU A 7 9.99 3.02 -7.01
CA GLU A 7 11.30 2.59 -6.55
C GLU A 7 11.23 1.55 -5.43
N LYS A 8 12.21 0.64 -5.42
CA LYS A 8 12.40 -0.30 -4.31
C LYS A 8 13.14 0.39 -3.16
N PHE A 9 12.69 0.15 -1.94
CA PHE A 9 13.30 0.66 -0.74
C PHE A 9 13.99 -0.46 0.05
N SER A 10 15.10 -0.10 0.71
CA SER A 10 15.71 -0.99 1.69
C SER A 10 14.78 -1.14 2.89
N ILE A 11 14.68 -2.34 3.44
CA ILE A 11 13.85 -2.63 4.63
C ILE A 11 14.37 -1.87 5.86
N ASP A 12 15.68 -1.61 5.90
CA ASP A 12 16.34 -0.86 6.98
C ASP A 12 16.25 0.67 6.79
N TRP A 13 15.65 1.14 5.70
CA TRP A 13 15.50 2.57 5.46
C TRP A 13 14.50 3.21 6.44
N ARG A 14 14.86 4.37 6.98
CA ARG A 14 14.08 5.14 7.97
C ARG A 14 14.11 6.64 7.64
N GLY A 15 13.70 7.00 6.42
CA GLY A 15 13.57 8.40 5.97
C GLY A 15 12.15 8.95 6.12
N ASP A 16 11.59 9.57 5.08
CA ASP A 16 10.19 10.01 5.04
C ASP A 16 9.44 9.21 3.97
N PRO A 17 8.67 8.16 4.35
CA PRO A 17 7.93 7.35 3.38
C PRO A 17 7.04 8.25 2.51
N PRO A 18 7.16 8.18 1.17
CA PRO A 18 6.43 9.09 0.29
C PRO A 18 4.92 9.04 0.53
N HIS A 19 4.31 10.23 0.70
CA HIS A 19 2.87 10.43 0.87
C HIS A 19 2.21 9.78 2.11
N MET A 20 2.99 9.12 2.98
CA MET A 20 2.51 8.68 4.29
C MET A 20 2.37 9.90 5.21
N LEU A 21 1.31 9.96 6.02
CA LEU A 21 1.10 11.09 6.92
C LEU A 21 2.06 11.04 8.11
N ASP A 22 2.53 12.19 8.60
CA ASP A 22 3.44 12.28 9.74
C ASP A 22 3.00 11.46 10.98
N PRO A 23 1.70 11.39 11.35
CA PRO A 23 1.25 10.56 12.47
C PRO A 23 1.38 9.05 12.24
N ASP A 24 1.39 8.62 10.97
CA ASP A 24 1.40 7.22 10.57
C ASP A 24 2.83 6.66 10.49
N VAL A 25 3.82 7.52 10.21
CA VAL A 25 5.23 7.11 10.08
C VAL A 25 5.76 6.38 11.34
N PRO A 26 5.53 6.86 12.58
CA PRO A 26 5.98 6.13 13.77
C PRO A 26 5.30 4.76 13.94
N VAL A 27 4.04 4.63 13.52
CA VAL A 27 3.30 3.35 13.56
C VAL A 27 3.94 2.37 12.57
N TRP A 28 4.21 2.85 11.36
CA TRP A 28 4.87 2.07 10.32
C TRP A 28 6.27 1.59 10.73
N TYR A 29 7.07 2.44 11.37
CA TYR A 29 8.41 2.06 11.81
C TYR A 29 8.42 1.04 12.93
N ARG A 30 7.52 1.15 13.90
CA ARG A 30 7.34 0.10 14.91
C ARG A 30 6.90 -1.22 14.27
N PHE A 31 6.07 -1.17 13.24
CA PHE A 31 5.69 -2.36 12.47
C PHE A 31 6.88 -2.98 11.72
N LEU A 32 7.71 -2.18 11.07
CA LEU A 32 8.92 -2.67 10.39
C LEU A 32 9.96 -3.24 11.36
N GLU A 33 10.08 -2.72 12.58
CA GLU A 33 10.95 -3.29 13.60
C GLU A 33 10.54 -4.72 13.98
N ILE A 34 9.23 -4.99 14.04
CA ILE A 34 8.71 -6.29 14.44
C ILE A 34 8.63 -7.25 13.24
N TYR A 35 8.15 -6.78 12.09
CA TYR A 35 7.77 -7.63 10.95
C TYR A 35 8.61 -7.41 9.69
N GLY A 36 9.45 -6.38 9.63
CA GLY A 36 10.22 -6.04 8.43
C GLY A 36 11.14 -7.16 7.96
N HIS A 37 11.61 -8.01 8.88
CA HIS A 37 12.43 -9.19 8.57
C HIS A 37 11.72 -10.23 7.67
N LEU A 38 10.39 -10.15 7.51
CA LEU A 38 9.62 -11.00 6.61
C LEU A 38 9.68 -10.53 5.15
N PHE A 39 10.12 -9.29 4.91
CA PHE A 39 10.01 -8.63 3.60
C PHE A 39 11.24 -8.93 2.75
N ASN A 40 11.00 -9.38 1.52
CA ASN A 40 12.03 -9.57 0.50
C ASN A 40 12.21 -8.29 -0.33
N ASN A 41 11.11 -7.62 -0.65
CA ASN A 41 11.09 -6.33 -1.34
C ASN A 41 10.03 -5.43 -0.70
N LEU A 42 10.30 -4.13 -0.73
CA LEU A 42 9.42 -3.11 -0.20
C LEU A 42 9.33 -1.94 -1.18
N TRP A 43 8.11 -1.47 -1.43
CA TRP A 43 7.81 -0.30 -2.22
C TRP A 43 6.87 0.60 -1.41
N TYR A 44 6.99 1.91 -1.63
CA TYR A 44 6.05 2.90 -1.11
C TYR A 44 5.32 3.59 -2.26
N ASP A 45 4.15 4.14 -1.95
CA ASP A 45 3.42 5.02 -2.86
C ASP A 45 3.12 4.38 -4.23
N VAL A 46 2.73 3.09 -4.19
CA VAL A 46 2.50 2.28 -5.39
C VAL A 46 1.22 2.75 -6.06
N CYS A 47 1.33 3.16 -7.32
CA CYS A 47 0.19 3.60 -8.11
C CYS A 47 -0.56 2.41 -8.70
N VAL A 48 -1.86 2.35 -8.46
CA VAL A 48 -2.80 1.37 -9.05
C VAL A 48 -3.98 2.08 -9.70
N GLY A 49 -4.48 1.54 -10.80
CA GLY A 49 -5.60 2.15 -11.53
C GLY A 49 -5.18 3.37 -12.38
N GLY A 50 -6.06 4.37 -12.49
CA GLY A 50 -5.79 5.61 -13.22
C GLY A 50 -5.96 5.51 -14.75
N PRO A 51 -5.74 6.63 -15.47
CA PRO A 51 -5.83 6.67 -16.92
C PRO A 51 -4.76 5.79 -17.57
N PHE A 52 -5.08 5.23 -18.74
CA PHE A 52 -4.11 4.49 -19.54
C PHE A 52 -3.35 5.45 -20.44
N PHE A 53 -2.02 5.42 -20.34
CA PHE A 53 -1.10 6.10 -21.25
C PHE A 53 -0.08 5.10 -21.78
N THR A 54 0.35 5.29 -23.02
CA THR A 54 1.48 4.55 -23.58
C THR A 54 2.81 4.99 -22.93
N GLN A 55 3.85 4.17 -23.05
CA GLN A 55 5.18 4.51 -22.55
C GLN A 55 5.78 5.75 -23.22
N GLU A 56 5.41 6.02 -24.47
CA GLU A 56 5.82 7.25 -25.17
C GLU A 56 5.11 8.48 -24.59
N GLU A 57 3.82 8.37 -24.29
CA GLU A 57 3.06 9.45 -23.67
C GLU A 57 3.52 9.77 -22.25
N LEU A 58 3.94 8.77 -21.47
CA LEU A 58 4.49 8.97 -20.13
C LEU A 58 5.87 9.65 -20.12
N ARG A 59 6.50 9.84 -21.29
CA ARG A 59 7.69 10.71 -21.41
C ARG A 59 7.34 12.19 -21.31
N ASP A 60 6.09 12.57 -21.57
CA ASP A 60 5.59 13.91 -21.31
C ASP A 60 5.40 14.10 -19.80
N PRO A 61 6.13 15.02 -19.15
CA PRO A 61 6.02 15.26 -17.72
C PRO A 61 4.61 15.61 -17.26
N LEU A 62 3.81 16.30 -18.09
CA LEU A 62 2.45 16.68 -17.74
C LEU A 62 1.51 15.47 -17.75
N LYS A 63 1.65 14.57 -18.71
CA LYS A 63 0.87 13.32 -18.75
C LYS A 63 1.24 12.39 -17.60
N LYS A 64 2.54 12.29 -17.29
CA LYS A 64 3.02 11.51 -16.14
C LYS A 64 2.47 12.06 -14.83
N MET A 65 2.54 13.37 -14.61
CA MET A 65 1.96 14.04 -13.44
C MET A 65 0.44 13.82 -13.38
N TRP A 66 -0.26 13.93 -14.51
CA TRP A 66 -1.71 13.70 -14.58
C TRP A 66 -2.10 12.27 -14.22
N TYR A 67 -1.35 11.28 -14.70
CA TYR A 67 -1.50 9.88 -14.29
C TYR A 67 -1.32 9.72 -12.78
N GLN A 68 -0.20 10.22 -12.25
CA GLN A 68 0.13 10.14 -10.83
C GLN A 68 -0.93 10.80 -9.92
N ASN A 69 -1.59 11.86 -10.38
CA ASN A 69 -2.66 12.52 -9.63
C ASN A 69 -3.99 11.74 -9.63
N LEU A 70 -4.24 10.93 -10.66
CA LEU A 70 -5.51 10.21 -10.82
C LEU A 70 -5.45 8.75 -10.34
N ALA A 71 -4.27 8.14 -10.38
CA ALA A 71 -4.01 6.83 -9.82
C ALA A 71 -4.32 6.79 -8.31
N LYS A 72 -4.66 5.60 -7.81
CA LYS A 72 -4.78 5.34 -6.37
C LYS A 72 -3.43 4.88 -5.85
N ARG A 73 -3.13 5.18 -4.60
CA ARG A 73 -1.79 4.99 -4.01
C ARG A 73 -1.90 4.03 -2.84
N ILE A 74 -1.22 2.91 -2.94
CA ILE A 74 -1.02 2.00 -1.82
C ILE A 74 0.14 2.57 -1.00
N ASP A 75 -0.05 2.76 0.30
CA ASP A 75 0.98 3.34 1.17
C ASP A 75 2.28 2.53 1.10
N ALA A 76 2.16 1.21 1.28
CA ALA A 76 3.26 0.28 1.12
C ALA A 76 2.84 -1.03 0.45
N LEU A 77 3.72 -1.57 -0.39
CA LEU A 77 3.61 -2.90 -0.94
C LEU A 77 4.83 -3.69 -0.49
N ALA A 78 4.62 -4.86 0.13
CA ALA A 78 5.71 -5.74 0.52
C ALA A 78 5.58 -7.07 -0.21
N GLU A 79 6.68 -7.54 -0.78
CA GLU A 79 6.79 -8.92 -1.24
C GLU A 79 7.41 -9.74 -0.12
N VAL A 80 6.70 -10.78 0.31
CA VAL A 80 7.26 -11.83 1.19
C VAL A 80 7.41 -13.12 0.38
N ASP A 81 7.82 -14.21 1.03
CA ASP A 81 8.16 -15.47 0.33
C ASP A 81 7.05 -15.94 -0.63
N LYS A 82 5.83 -16.09 -0.13
CA LYS A 82 4.71 -16.72 -0.86
C LYS A 82 3.56 -15.79 -1.24
N GLU A 83 3.62 -14.53 -0.84
CA GLU A 83 2.49 -13.60 -0.97
C GLU A 83 2.97 -12.16 -1.17
N ILE A 84 2.03 -11.31 -1.59
CA ILE A 84 2.19 -9.86 -1.68
C ILE A 84 1.29 -9.23 -0.63
N TRP A 85 1.83 -8.35 0.19
CA TRP A 85 1.08 -7.60 1.17
C TRP A 85 0.77 -6.23 0.59
N ILE A 86 -0.52 -5.92 0.44
CA ILE A 86 -1.05 -4.60 0.12
C ILE A 86 -1.35 -3.93 1.46
N ILE A 87 -0.61 -2.88 1.79
CA ILE A 87 -0.57 -2.33 3.14
C ILE A 87 -1.10 -0.90 3.13
N GLU A 88 -2.07 -0.64 4.00
CA GLU A 88 -2.47 0.71 4.40
C GLU A 88 -1.99 0.93 5.85
N VAL A 89 -1.41 2.10 6.11
CA VAL A 89 -0.95 2.49 7.45
C VAL A 89 -1.82 3.64 7.96
N SER A 90 -2.28 3.53 9.20
CA SER A 90 -2.98 4.64 9.84
C SER A 90 -2.83 4.60 11.36
N SER A 91 -2.52 5.72 12.00
CA SER A 91 -2.49 5.80 13.46
C SER A 91 -3.86 5.56 14.07
N ASP A 92 -4.94 5.97 13.38
CA ASP A 92 -6.32 5.84 13.82
C ASP A 92 -7.25 5.59 12.59
N PRO A 93 -7.33 4.35 12.09
CA PRO A 93 -8.05 4.02 10.88
C PRO A 93 -9.56 4.02 11.10
N GLY A 94 -10.27 4.75 10.25
CA GLY A 94 -11.72 4.65 10.09
C GLY A 94 -12.13 3.77 8.90
N LEU A 95 -13.42 3.84 8.52
CA LEU A 95 -13.99 3.17 7.34
C LEU A 95 -13.24 3.44 6.04
N ARG A 96 -12.56 4.59 5.95
CA ARG A 96 -11.76 5.00 4.80
C ARG A 96 -10.64 4.00 4.48
N ALA A 97 -9.87 3.58 5.48
CA ALA A 97 -8.75 2.65 5.31
C ALA A 97 -9.21 1.28 4.78
N ILE A 98 -10.35 0.78 5.29
CA ILE A 98 -10.98 -0.45 4.80
C ILE A 98 -11.40 -0.33 3.33
N GLY A 99 -12.03 0.79 2.97
CA GLY A 99 -12.45 1.07 1.61
C GLY A 99 -11.26 1.20 0.65
N GLN A 100 -10.17 1.81 1.10
CA GLN A 100 -8.90 1.92 0.38
C GLN A 100 -8.32 0.55 0.10
N LEU A 101 -8.08 -0.29 1.11
CA LEU A 101 -7.55 -1.64 0.95
C LEU A 101 -8.38 -2.50 0.00
N SER A 102 -9.70 -2.51 0.16
CA SER A 102 -10.62 -3.23 -0.74
C SER A 102 -10.49 -2.74 -2.19
N SER A 103 -10.39 -1.43 -2.38
CA SER A 103 -10.24 -0.83 -3.72
C SER A 103 -8.89 -1.18 -4.33
N TYR A 104 -7.82 -1.13 -3.54
CA TYR A 104 -6.48 -1.46 -4.00
C TYR A 104 -6.36 -2.92 -4.42
N GLN A 105 -6.97 -3.84 -3.68
CA GLN A 105 -7.04 -5.25 -4.06
C GLN A 105 -7.61 -5.44 -5.46
N ILE A 106 -8.78 -4.83 -5.70
CA ILE A 106 -9.48 -4.93 -6.99
C ILE A 106 -8.59 -4.37 -8.11
N LEU A 107 -7.98 -3.20 -7.89
CA LEU A 107 -7.12 -2.57 -8.90
C LEU A 107 -5.83 -3.35 -9.15
N TRP A 108 -5.20 -3.90 -8.11
CA TRP A 108 -4.03 -4.76 -8.22
C TRP A 108 -4.34 -6.02 -9.03
N ASN A 109 -5.46 -6.68 -8.76
CA ASN A 109 -5.85 -7.91 -9.45
C ASN A 109 -6.16 -7.72 -10.94
N LEU A 110 -6.40 -6.48 -11.39
CA LEU A 110 -6.58 -6.14 -12.81
C LEU A 110 -5.26 -5.96 -13.57
N ASP A 111 -4.15 -5.64 -12.89
CA ASP A 111 -2.82 -5.49 -13.48
C ASP A 111 -1.71 -5.83 -12.46
N PRO A 112 -1.59 -7.11 -12.06
CA PRO A 112 -0.62 -7.50 -11.05
C PRO A 112 0.80 -7.44 -11.62
N ARG A 113 1.70 -6.78 -10.91
CA ARG A 113 3.13 -6.73 -11.28
C ARG A 113 3.95 -7.88 -10.71
N VAL A 114 3.42 -8.54 -9.68
CA VAL A 114 4.01 -9.74 -9.09
C VAL A 114 2.92 -10.80 -9.00
N ILE A 115 3.17 -11.99 -9.56
CA ILE A 115 2.20 -13.10 -9.59
C ILE A 115 2.35 -13.92 -8.30
N LYS A 116 1.75 -13.43 -7.22
CA LYS A 116 1.60 -14.12 -5.93
C LYS A 116 0.22 -13.79 -5.35
N PRO A 117 -0.37 -14.66 -4.51
CA PRO A 117 -1.56 -14.32 -3.75
C PRO A 117 -1.35 -13.04 -2.94
N GLU A 118 -2.33 -12.14 -2.99
CA GLU A 118 -2.31 -10.91 -2.21
C GLU A 118 -2.98 -11.08 -0.84
N LYS A 119 -2.48 -10.33 0.15
CA LYS A 119 -3.12 -10.13 1.44
C LYS A 119 -3.31 -8.65 1.70
N LEU A 120 -4.45 -8.31 2.27
CA LEU A 120 -4.76 -6.95 2.70
C LEU A 120 -4.33 -6.79 4.15
N ILE A 121 -3.42 -5.84 4.39
CA ILE A 121 -2.83 -5.59 5.68
C ILE A 121 -3.18 -4.17 6.11
N LEU A 122 -3.80 -4.03 7.27
CA LEU A 122 -3.99 -2.74 7.92
C LEU A 122 -3.03 -2.63 9.10
N VAL A 123 -2.09 -1.69 9.03
CA VAL A 123 -1.20 -1.38 10.16
C VAL A 123 -1.78 -0.19 10.90
N ALA A 124 -2.14 -0.41 12.17
CA ALA A 124 -2.93 0.52 12.96
C ALA A 124 -2.22 0.90 14.27
N GLY A 125 -2.29 2.16 14.70
CA GLY A 125 -1.86 2.57 16.04
C GLY A 125 -2.92 2.26 17.10
N THR A 126 -4.16 2.63 16.80
CA THR A 126 -5.38 2.25 17.51
C THR A 126 -6.41 1.73 16.52
N ILE A 127 -7.46 1.04 16.96
CA ILE A 127 -8.60 0.69 16.10
C ILE A 127 -9.82 0.38 16.96
N GLU A 128 -11.00 0.81 16.50
CA GLU A 128 -12.27 0.49 17.15
C GLU A 128 -12.63 -1.01 16.97
N THR A 129 -13.38 -1.58 17.93
CA THR A 129 -13.62 -3.03 17.95
C THR A 129 -14.59 -3.50 16.86
N ASP A 130 -15.57 -2.68 16.52
CA ASP A 130 -16.47 -2.94 15.39
C ASP A 130 -15.71 -2.85 14.05
N MET A 131 -14.77 -1.92 13.94
CA MET A 131 -13.89 -1.80 12.78
C MET A 131 -13.03 -3.04 12.56
N LEU A 132 -12.51 -3.67 13.62
CA LEU A 132 -11.84 -4.98 13.52
C LEU A 132 -12.76 -6.07 12.96
N THR A 133 -14.04 -6.06 13.36
CA THR A 133 -15.03 -7.04 12.88
C THR A 133 -15.29 -6.86 11.38
N VAL A 134 -15.41 -5.62 10.93
CA VAL A 134 -15.59 -5.30 9.50
C VAL A 134 -14.35 -5.71 8.70
N ALA A 135 -13.15 -5.34 9.18
CA ALA A 135 -11.90 -5.68 8.52
C ALA A 135 -11.73 -7.20 8.35
N GLY A 136 -11.93 -7.97 9.43
CA GLY A 136 -11.86 -9.43 9.39
C GLY A 136 -12.87 -10.07 8.44
N SER A 137 -14.09 -9.52 8.36
CA SER A 137 -15.13 -9.98 7.42
C SER A 137 -14.75 -9.79 5.95
N LEU A 138 -13.85 -8.84 5.67
CA LEU A 138 -13.31 -8.55 4.35
C LEU A 138 -11.94 -9.19 4.10
N SER A 139 -11.52 -10.12 4.96
CA SER A 139 -10.19 -10.76 4.91
C SER A 139 -9.03 -9.77 5.02
N ILE A 140 -9.24 -8.62 5.69
CA ILE A 140 -8.19 -7.67 6.03
C ILE A 140 -7.58 -8.10 7.37
N GLN A 141 -6.27 -8.30 7.36
CA GLN A 141 -5.51 -8.62 8.54
C GLN A 141 -4.99 -7.34 9.20
N CYS A 142 -5.41 -7.08 10.44
CA CYS A 142 -5.00 -5.90 11.19
C CYS A 142 -3.80 -6.21 12.11
N TYR A 143 -2.82 -5.32 12.11
CA TYR A 143 -1.70 -5.28 13.06
C TYR A 143 -1.80 -4.01 13.88
N ILE A 144 -2.05 -4.14 15.18
CA ILE A 144 -2.14 -3.01 16.12
C ILE A 144 -0.78 -2.88 16.81
N ILE A 145 -0.11 -1.73 16.63
CA ILE A 145 1.30 -1.51 17.00
C ILE A 145 1.46 -0.26 17.87
#